data_AF-A0A933Y0P4-F1
#
_entry.id   AF-A0A933Y0P4-F1
#
_cell.length_a   1.000
_cell.length_b   1.000
_cell.length_c   1.000
_cell.angle_alpha   90.00
_cell.angle_beta   90.00
_cell.angle_gamma   90.00
#
_symmetry.space_group_name_H-M   'P 1'
#
loop_
_entity.id
_entity.type
_entity.pdbx_description
1 polymer ?
#
loop_
_entity_poly.entity_id
_entity_poly.type
_entity_poly.pdbx_seq_one_letter_code
_entity_poly.pdbx_strand_id
1 'polypeptide(L)' 'MGWTEWLLIALVVLLFFGATKLPQLARSLGSSVNEFKRGLKDEGSSNASATPPTTGDTQKKNGTVH' A
#
# COMPACT_ATOMS: atom_id res chain seq x y z
N MET A 1 -27.00 -14.30 12.74
CA MET A 1 -26.80 -12.86 13.00
C MET A 1 -25.50 -12.49 12.33
N GLY A 2 -25.60 -11.99 11.09
CA GLY A 2 -24.59 -12.18 10.05
C GLY A 2 -23.95 -10.88 9.56
N TRP A 3 -23.15 -11.03 8.50
CA TRP A 3 -22.39 -10.01 7.76
C TRP A 3 -23.19 -8.73 7.42
N THR A 4 -24.52 -8.79 7.42
CA THR A 4 -25.43 -7.67 7.17
C THR A 4 -25.26 -6.50 8.15
N GLU A 5 -25.08 -6.75 9.45
CA GLU A 5 -24.88 -5.66 10.44
C GLU A 5 -23.59 -4.88 10.15
N TRP A 6 -22.51 -5.61 9.87
CA TRP A 6 -21.22 -5.01 9.51
C TRP A 6 -21.32 -4.19 8.23
N LEU A 7 -22.12 -4.64 7.25
CA LEU A 7 -22.36 -3.91 6.01
C LEU A 7 -23.09 -2.60 6.24
N LEU A 8 -24.10 -2.58 7.12
CA LEU A 8 -24.85 -1.37 7.47
C LEU A 8 -23.97 -0.34 8.18
N ILE A 9 -23.11 -0.77 9.10
CA ILE A 9 -22.15 0.11 9.77
C ILE A 9 -21.17 0.70 8.75
N ALA A 10 -20.63 -0.14 7.87
CA ALA A 10 -19.73 0.32 6.81
C ALA A 10 -20.42 1.33 5.88
N LEU A 11 -21.69 1.12 5.52
CA LEU A 11 -22.47 2.03 4.68
C LEU A 11 -22.64 3.41 5.34
N VAL A 12 -22.95 3.45 6.63
CA VAL A 12 -23.09 4.70 7.39
C VAL A 12 -21.75 5.45 7.44
N VAL A 13 -20.65 4.75 7.78
CA VAL A 13 -19.30 5.33 7.78
C VAL A 13 -18.92 5.83 6.39
N LEU A 14 -19.26 5.10 5.33
CA LEU A 14 -19.01 5.51 3.95
C LEU A 14 -19.80 6.75 3.55
N LEU A 15 -20.99 6.97 4.10
CA LEU A 15 -21.77 8.20 3.87
C LEU A 15 -21.11 9.42 4.53
N PHE A 16 -20.60 9.26 5.75
CA PHE A 16 -19.92 10.34 6.49
C PHE A 16 -18.53 10.66 5.95
N PHE A 17 -17.73 9.63 5.66
CA PHE A 17 -16.35 9.79 5.19
C PHE A 17 -16.24 9.85 3.67
N GLY A 18 -17.22 9.33 2.93
CA GLY A 18 -17.20 9.20 1.48
C GLY A 18 -16.38 8.00 0.99
N ALA A 19 -16.75 7.46 -0.18
CA ALA A 19 -16.07 6.32 -0.80
C ALA A 19 -14.60 6.56 -1.15
N THR A 20 -14.17 7.81 -1.25
CA THR A 20 -12.80 8.18 -1.62
C THR A 20 -11.86 8.27 -0.41
N LYS A 21 -12.37 8.52 0.82
CA LYS A 21 -11.51 8.73 1.99
C LYS A 21 -11.07 7.43 2.65
N LEU A 22 -11.92 6.41 2.70
CA LEU A 22 -11.53 5.08 3.16
C LEU A 22 -10.31 4.50 2.42
N PRO A 23 -10.28 4.42 1.08
CA PRO A 23 -9.14 3.87 0.36
C PRO A 23 -7.90 4.76 0.48
N GLN A 24 -8.06 6.08 0.56
CA GLN A 24 -6.94 7.01 0.76
C GLN A 24 -6.26 6.78 2.14
N LEU A 25 -7.05 6.64 3.20
CA LEU A 25 -6.58 6.32 4.56
C LEU A 25 -5.97 4.92 4.64
N ALA A 26 -6.62 3.93 4.02
CA ALA A 26 -6.09 2.57 3.96
C ALA A 26 -4.75 2.51 3.22
N ARG A 27 -4.58 3.31 2.16
CA ARG A 27 -3.33 3.39 1.41
C ARG A 27 -2.21 4.02 2.25
N SER A 28 -2.48 5.13 2.95
CA SER A 28 -1.47 5.76 3.81
C SER A 28 -1.09 4.89 5.01
N LEU A 29 -2.08 4.34 5.71
CA LEU A 29 -1.86 3.42 6.83
C LEU A 29 -1.15 2.13 6.35
N GLY A 30 -1.56 1.59 5.22
CA GLY A 30 -0.98 0.38 4.63
C GLY A 30 0.49 0.56 4.25
N SER A 31 0.87 1.73 3.71
CA SER A 31 2.28 2.04 3.43
C SER A 31 3.11 2.12 4.72
N SER A 32 2.63 2.82 5.76
CA SER A 32 3.32 2.92 7.05
C SER A 32 3.46 1.56 7.75
N VAL A 33 2.40 0.74 7.75
CA VAL A 33 2.43 -0.61 8.32
C VAL A 33 3.35 -1.53 7.50
N ASN A 34 3.39 -1.38 6.18
CA ASN A 34 4.28 -2.16 5.32
C ASN A 34 5.76 -1.83 5.57
N GLU A 35 6.10 -0.55 5.73
CA GLU A 35 7.46 -0.12 6.09
C GLU A 35 7.84 -0.57 7.50
N PHE A 36 6.93 -0.45 8.46
CA PHE A 36 7.14 -0.96 9.82
C PHE A 36 7.40 -2.48 9.83
N LYS A 37 6.59 -3.26 9.08
CA LYS A 37 6.78 -4.71 8.97
C LYS A 37 8.08 -5.08 8.25
N ARG A 38 8.53 -4.29 7.27
CA ARG A 38 9.81 -4.49 6.60
C ARG A 38 10.99 -4.23 7.54
N GLY A 39 10.96 -3.15 8.32
CA GLY A 39 11.99 -2.85 9.31
C GLY A 39 12.11 -3.91 10.40
N LEU A 40 10.96 -4.40 10.90
CA LEU A 40 10.94 -5.51 11.87
C LEU A 40 11.50 -6.82 11.30
N LYS A 41 11.29 -7.08 10.00
CA LYS A 41 11.81 -8.29 9.34
C LYS A 41 13.31 -8.20 9.04
N ASP A 42 13.83 -6.98 8.86
CA ASP A 42 15.24 -6.71 8.60
C ASP A 42 16.09 -6.87 9.88
N GLU A 43 15.61 -6.33 11.02
CA GLU A 43 16.23 -6.51 12.34
C GLU A 43 16.23 -7.97 12.82
N GLY A 44 15.19 -8.75 12.49
CA GLY A 44 15.10 -10.16 12.87
C GLY A 44 15.80 -11.12 11.92
N SER A 45 16.27 -10.65 10.76
CA SER A 45 16.81 -11.49 9.68
C SER A 45 18.11 -10.93 9.14
N SER A 46 19.11 -10.73 10.03
CA SER A 46 20.49 -10.54 9.63
C SER A 46 20.99 -11.80 8.90
N ASN A 47 20.82 -11.81 7.58
CA ASN A 47 21.45 -12.64 6.53
C ASN A 47 20.43 -13.24 5.55
N ALA A 48 19.83 -12.41 4.70
CA ALA A 48 19.32 -12.84 3.39
C ALA A 48 19.22 -11.62 2.46
N SER A 49 20.27 -11.42 1.67
CA SER A 49 20.26 -10.64 0.43
C SER A 49 19.04 -10.94 -0.43
N ALA A 50 18.21 -9.94 -0.75
CA ALA A 50 17.40 -9.89 -1.97
C ALA A 50 16.79 -8.49 -2.21
N THR A 51 17.45 -7.75 -3.10
CA THR A 51 16.88 -6.94 -4.19
C THR A 51 15.95 -5.75 -3.86
N PRO A 52 16.34 -4.51 -4.24
CA PRO A 52 15.39 -3.41 -4.33
C PRO A 52 14.36 -3.69 -5.44
N PRO A 53 13.05 -3.50 -5.21
CA PRO A 53 12.11 -3.39 -6.31
C PRO A 53 12.32 -2.01 -6.94
N THR A 54 13.21 -1.94 -7.92
CA THR A 54 13.08 -0.97 -8.99
C THR A 54 11.76 -1.27 -9.69
N THR A 55 10.78 -0.38 -9.53
CA THR A 55 9.71 -0.20 -10.52
C THR A 55 9.45 1.29 -10.61
N GLY A 56 10.30 1.91 -11.43
CA GLY A 56 10.26 3.30 -11.84
C GLY A 56 11.13 3.50 -13.08
N ASP A 57 11.27 2.48 -13.92
CA ASP A 57 11.93 2.58 -15.22
C ASP A 57 11.08 3.44 -16.17
N THR A 58 11.30 4.74 -16.10
CA THR A 58 11.23 5.58 -17.30
C THR A 58 12.47 5.26 -18.13
N GLN A 59 12.43 4.16 -18.89
CA GLN A 59 13.41 3.90 -19.94
C GLN A 59 12.69 3.43 -21.20
N LYS A 60 12.15 4.39 -21.96
CA LYS A 60 11.71 4.16 -23.35
C LYS A 60 12.49 5.07 -24.30
N LYS A 61 13.47 4.43 -24.94
CA LYS A 61 14.07 4.71 -26.26
C LYS A 61 15.07 5.86 -26.39
N ASN A 62 16.33 5.44 -26.34
CA ASN A 62 17.50 5.96 -27.02
C ASN A 62 17.24 6.29 -28.52
N GLY A 63 17.90 7.34 -29.03
CA GLY A 63 18.22 7.46 -30.45
C GLY A 63 18.05 8.84 -31.08
N THR A 64 18.98 9.77 -30.87
CA THR A 64 19.39 10.74 -31.90
C THR A 64 20.83 11.19 -31.60
N VAL A 65 21.79 10.54 -32.25
CA VAL A 65 23.10 11.12 -32.53
C VAL A 65 23.03 11.60 -33.97
N HIS A 66 22.86 12.90 -34.15
CA HIS A 66 23.26 13.66 -35.33
C HIS A 66 23.51 15.10 -34.88
#